data_AF-A0A5C0YMZ0-F1
#
_entry.id   AF-A0A5C0YMZ0-F1
#
_cell.length_a   1.000
_cell.length_b   1.000
_cell.length_c   1.000
_cell.angle_alpha   90.00
_cell.angle_beta   90.00
_cell.angle_gamma   90.00
#
_symmetry.space_group_name_H-M   'P 1'
#
loop_
_entity.id
_entity.type
_entity.pdbx_description
1 polymer ?
#
loop_
_entity_poly.entity_id
_entity_poly.type
_entity_poly.pdbx_seq_one_letter_code
_entity_poly.pdbx_strand_id
1 'polypeptide(L)'
;MKVANIFIFLILSLTISFHSTHAQILYTWSQIIPENKLSIRAIIDNNMCPIAYVDNKEVEMLSRSSINNTETVCELIVETNAQNISIDNIKVPVLAEKISKIAFIGDTGCRINMLFQQECNSVDSWPLKKNLDSIAFHKPDLIIHVGDYHYRQTKCRNTKKCGDIYGYSKEAWYADWFEPAKDILTQSPFLFVRGNHESCNRAYEGWFRYLDSYPFSPQKCEDLISSWFLDAGPMKFFIFDSSSGEEIFTTQSTVDAFERQFDKLIQDKPTWFLTHKPLWRSPKKEFLTLKSHGNLTQIEAFGDKFPSNVTTIVSGHIHIAQILLMDNVPDQIIVGNGGALLHAQDQEPVYQNVEFNYPNSRNYLAHEVRNFFGFGFAILGLDDHKFTFYNQDNKEMYSANLTKDFKLKTN
;
A
#
# COMPACT_ATOMS: atom_id res chain seq x y z
N MET A 1 -4.77 85.40 32.67
CA MET A 1 -5.83 84.51 33.18
C MET A 1 -5.96 83.32 32.22
N LYS A 2 -5.79 82.12 32.79
CA LYS A 2 -5.91 80.72 32.28
C LYS A 2 -6.78 80.54 31.00
N VAL A 3 -6.26 80.05 29.86
CA VAL A 3 -5.98 78.64 29.45
C VAL A 3 -7.18 77.69 29.60
N ALA A 4 -7.68 77.17 28.48
CA ALA A 4 -8.00 75.74 28.30
C ALA A 4 -8.29 75.42 26.81
N ASN A 5 -7.29 74.83 26.14
CA ASN A 5 -7.47 74.07 24.90
C ASN A 5 -8.15 72.74 25.24
N ILE A 6 -9.20 72.37 24.51
CA ILE A 6 -9.76 71.01 24.54
C ILE A 6 -9.52 70.39 23.17
N PHE A 7 -8.48 69.56 23.08
CA PHE A 7 -8.28 68.63 21.98
C PHE A 7 -9.02 67.33 22.33
N ILE A 8 -10.01 66.96 21.53
CA ILE A 8 -10.66 65.66 21.59
C ILE A 8 -9.89 64.73 20.65
N PHE A 9 -9.10 63.81 21.24
CA PHE A 9 -8.50 62.70 20.50
C PHE A 9 -9.52 61.56 20.42
N LEU A 10 -10.06 61.32 19.22
CA LEU A 10 -10.78 60.09 18.91
C LEU A 10 -9.73 59.01 18.55
N ILE A 11 -9.48 58.09 19.47
CA ILE A 11 -8.64 56.92 19.19
C ILE A 11 -9.54 55.86 18.55
N LEU A 12 -9.44 55.71 17.22
CA LEU A 12 -10.04 54.60 16.50
C LEU A 12 -9.18 53.35 16.75
N SER A 13 -9.64 52.44 17.61
CA SER A 13 -9.01 51.13 17.78
C SER A 13 -9.31 50.29 16.53
N LEU A 14 -8.35 50.20 15.62
CA LEU A 14 -8.39 49.27 14.49
C LEU A 14 -7.99 47.89 15.02
N THR A 15 -8.96 47.06 15.41
CA THR A 15 -8.72 45.64 15.68
C THR A 15 -8.44 44.95 14.36
N ILE A 16 -7.16 44.87 13.97
CA ILE A 16 -6.72 44.03 12.87
C ILE A 16 -6.91 42.58 13.33
N SER A 17 -8.02 41.98 12.93
CA SER A 17 -8.21 40.54 13.03
C SER A 17 -7.23 39.90 12.04
N PHE A 18 -6.04 39.51 12.52
CA PHE A 18 -5.20 38.58 11.79
C PHE A 18 -5.95 37.24 11.75
N HIS A 19 -6.76 37.03 10.70
CA HIS A 19 -7.04 35.67 10.28
C HIS A 19 -5.71 35.12 9.75
N SER A 20 -4.95 34.48 10.64
CA SER A 20 -3.89 33.57 10.21
C SER A 20 -4.56 32.56 9.31
N THR A 21 -4.38 32.69 8.00
CA THR A 21 -4.72 31.68 7.01
C THR A 21 -3.82 30.49 7.28
N HIS A 22 -4.16 29.70 8.29
CA HIS A 22 -3.51 28.41 8.54
C HIS A 22 -3.79 27.56 7.32
N ALA A 23 -2.73 26.95 6.77
CA ALA A 23 -2.85 26.02 5.66
C ALA A 23 -3.83 24.91 6.05
N GLN A 24 -4.76 24.55 5.16
CA GLN A 24 -5.66 23.45 5.45
C GLN A 24 -4.91 22.13 5.22
N ILE A 25 -4.80 21.30 6.26
CA ILE A 25 -4.36 19.92 6.11
C ILE A 25 -5.47 19.14 5.41
N LEU A 26 -5.21 18.72 4.17
CA LEU A 26 -6.14 17.92 3.38
C LEU A 26 -6.12 16.47 3.85
N TYR A 27 -4.91 15.92 4.03
CA TYR A 27 -4.66 14.56 4.47
C TYR A 27 -3.39 14.50 5.32
N THR A 28 -3.36 13.62 6.31
CA THR A 28 -2.15 13.29 7.05
C THR A 28 -2.13 11.82 7.43
N TRP A 29 -0.95 11.22 7.40
CA TRP A 29 -0.71 9.83 7.75
C TRP A 29 0.71 9.64 8.23
N SER A 30 0.97 8.47 8.78
CA SER A 30 2.33 7.98 8.96
C SER A 30 2.57 6.72 8.16
N GLN A 31 3.81 6.54 7.71
CA GLN A 31 4.22 5.32 7.03
C GLN A 31 5.61 4.88 7.48
N ILE A 32 5.80 3.58 7.55
CA ILE A 32 7.11 2.97 7.83
C ILE A 32 7.99 3.13 6.59
N ILE A 33 9.25 3.49 6.81
CA ILE A 33 10.28 3.64 5.80
C ILE A 33 11.54 2.84 6.21
N PRO A 34 12.56 2.69 5.32
CA PRO A 34 13.78 1.96 5.65
C PRO A 34 14.45 2.41 6.95
N GLU A 35 15.28 1.54 7.51
CA GLU A 35 15.97 1.74 8.80
C GLU A 35 15.02 1.79 10.00
N ASN A 36 13.83 1.18 9.89
CA ASN A 36 12.79 1.15 10.94
C ASN A 36 12.43 2.57 11.44
N LYS A 37 12.35 3.52 10.51
CA LYS A 37 11.91 4.90 10.77
C LYS A 37 10.45 5.10 10.38
N LEU A 38 9.85 6.16 10.92
CA LEU A 38 8.49 6.56 10.60
C LEU A 38 8.52 7.90 9.86
N SER A 39 7.93 7.94 8.66
CA SER A 39 7.69 9.16 7.91
C SER A 39 6.28 9.66 8.20
N ILE A 40 6.19 10.88 8.74
CA ILE A 40 4.96 11.61 9.01
C ILE A 40 4.72 12.54 7.85
N ARG A 41 3.59 12.38 7.15
CA ARG A 41 3.28 13.16 5.94
C ARG A 41 1.99 13.94 6.09
N ALA A 42 1.97 15.12 5.48
CA ALA A 42 0.78 15.93 5.34
C ALA A 42 0.70 16.51 3.93
N ILE A 43 -0.50 16.47 3.34
CA ILE A 43 -0.81 17.19 2.10
C ILE A 43 -1.55 18.46 2.51
N ILE A 44 -1.03 19.61 2.09
CA ILE A 44 -1.60 20.93 2.38
C ILE A 44 -1.93 21.68 1.09
N ASP A 45 -2.93 22.57 1.17
CA ASP A 45 -3.36 23.44 0.07
C ASP A 45 -2.56 24.75 -0.06
N ASN A 46 -1.42 24.84 0.64
CA ASN A 46 -0.53 26.01 0.69
C ASN A 46 0.95 25.57 0.50
N ASN A 47 1.88 26.51 0.62
CA ASN A 47 3.33 26.32 0.41
C ASN A 47 4.13 26.25 1.71
N MET A 48 3.51 26.51 2.86
CA MET A 48 4.20 26.51 4.16
C MET A 48 3.83 25.26 4.93
N CYS A 49 4.83 24.40 5.17
CA CYS A 49 4.63 23.20 5.94
C CYS A 49 4.26 23.51 7.40
N PRO A 50 3.30 22.77 7.99
CA PRO A 50 2.88 22.99 9.36
C PRO A 50 3.96 22.53 10.35
N ILE A 51 3.82 22.98 11.59
CA ILE A 51 4.62 22.49 12.71
C ILE A 51 4.00 21.19 13.21
N ALA A 52 4.83 20.17 13.43
CA ALA A 52 4.45 18.96 14.12
C ALA A 52 4.88 19.02 15.59
N TYR A 53 4.17 18.30 16.45
CA TYR A 53 4.56 18.06 17.84
C TYR A 53 4.92 16.59 18.00
N VAL A 54 6.17 16.32 18.37
CA VAL A 54 6.67 14.97 18.70
C VAL A 54 6.98 14.94 20.19
N ASP A 55 6.21 14.15 20.94
CA ASP A 55 6.32 14.05 22.41
C ASP A 55 6.35 15.44 23.10
N ASN A 56 5.43 16.31 22.67
CA ASN A 56 5.26 17.70 23.12
C ASN A 56 6.40 18.67 22.73
N LYS A 57 7.30 18.28 21.83
CA LYS A 57 8.32 19.18 21.27
C LYS A 57 7.90 19.61 19.86
N GLU A 58 7.98 20.91 19.60
CA GLU A 58 7.77 21.46 18.27
C GLU A 58 8.90 21.03 17.34
N VAL A 59 8.52 20.54 16.16
CA VAL A 59 9.42 20.12 15.10
C VAL A 59 8.87 20.63 13.76
N GLU A 60 9.70 21.33 13.01
CA GLU A 60 9.36 21.82 11.67
C GLU A 60 9.26 20.64 10.69
N MET A 61 8.16 20.56 9.93
CA MET A 61 8.07 19.64 8.80
C MET A 61 8.71 20.28 7.56
N LEU A 62 9.42 19.48 6.77
CA LEU A 62 10.08 19.96 5.55
C LEU A 62 9.20 19.69 4.32
N SER A 63 9.28 20.56 3.33
CA SER A 63 8.64 20.32 2.03
C SER A 63 9.31 19.12 1.34
N ARG A 64 8.59 18.00 1.23
CA ARG A 64 8.97 16.84 0.44
C ARG A 64 8.82 17.12 -1.05
N SER A 65 7.69 17.72 -1.45
CA SER A 65 7.41 18.08 -2.84
C SER A 65 6.36 19.19 -2.94
N SER A 66 6.34 19.93 -4.06
CA SER A 66 5.34 20.96 -4.33
C SER A 66 4.94 20.99 -5.81
N ILE A 67 3.66 21.26 -6.13
CA ILE A 67 3.18 21.51 -7.51
C ILE A 67 2.76 22.96 -7.64
N ASN A 68 3.59 23.80 -8.25
CA ASN A 68 3.23 25.17 -8.68
C ASN A 68 2.35 25.95 -7.69
N ASN A 69 2.61 25.78 -6.38
CA ASN A 69 1.84 26.40 -5.30
C ASN A 69 0.36 25.99 -5.17
N THR A 70 -0.03 24.83 -5.68
CA THR A 70 -1.41 24.29 -5.61
C THR A 70 -1.57 23.13 -4.64
N GLU A 71 -0.46 22.53 -4.23
CA GLU A 71 -0.37 21.43 -3.26
C GLU A 71 1.10 21.33 -2.83
N THR A 72 1.32 21.17 -1.52
CA THR A 72 2.63 20.80 -0.97
C THR A 72 2.48 19.55 -0.12
N VAL A 73 3.40 18.60 -0.31
CA VAL A 73 3.56 17.44 0.57
C VAL A 73 4.67 17.76 1.55
N CYS A 74 4.34 17.75 2.83
CA CYS A 74 5.26 17.97 3.93
C CYS A 74 5.63 16.65 4.57
N GLU A 75 6.87 16.52 5.01
CA GLU A 75 7.41 15.30 5.61
C GLU A 75 8.24 15.63 6.85
N LEU A 76 8.07 14.80 7.88
CA LEU A 76 8.93 14.73 9.05
C LEU A 76 9.31 13.26 9.28
N ILE A 77 10.62 12.99 9.36
CA ILE A 77 11.14 11.65 9.68
C ILE A 77 11.42 11.59 11.18
N VAL A 78 10.89 10.57 11.84
CA VAL A 78 11.11 10.29 13.27
C VAL A 78 11.52 8.85 13.49
N GLU A 79 12.09 8.59 14.66
CA GLU A 79 12.32 7.24 15.16
C GLU A 79 10.99 6.57 15.54
N THR A 80 10.89 5.25 15.36
CA THR A 80 9.67 4.47 15.64
C THR A 80 9.28 4.38 17.13
N ASN A 81 10.14 4.84 18.04
CA ASN A 81 9.87 4.91 19.48
C ASN A 81 9.11 6.17 19.92
N ALA A 82 8.83 7.12 19.01
CA ALA A 82 8.01 8.29 19.28
C ALA A 82 6.61 7.86 19.76
N GLN A 83 6.13 8.44 20.86
CA GLN A 83 4.89 7.99 21.52
C GLN A 83 3.67 8.80 21.08
N ASN A 84 3.85 10.10 20.87
CA ASN A 84 2.77 11.00 20.48
C ASN A 84 3.22 11.93 19.36
N ILE A 85 2.48 11.92 18.26
CA ILE A 85 2.71 12.81 17.12
C ILE A 85 1.40 13.52 16.78
N SER A 86 1.48 14.82 16.55
CA SER A 86 0.33 15.58 16.04
C SER A 86 0.76 16.72 15.13
N ILE A 87 -0.12 17.12 14.22
CA ILE A 87 0.03 18.27 13.33
C ILE A 87 -1.27 19.08 13.42
N ASP A 88 -1.21 20.36 13.79
CA ASP A 88 -2.39 21.22 14.00
C ASP A 88 -3.50 20.56 14.87
N ASN A 89 -3.11 19.89 15.96
CA ASN A 89 -3.96 19.12 16.87
C ASN A 89 -4.58 17.83 16.28
N ILE A 90 -4.27 17.48 15.02
CA ILE A 90 -4.63 16.18 14.43
C ILE A 90 -3.59 15.16 14.90
N LYS A 91 -4.02 14.14 15.63
CA LYS A 91 -3.15 13.02 16.00
C LYS A 91 -2.76 12.22 14.76
N VAL A 92 -1.48 11.93 14.62
CA VAL A 92 -0.96 11.05 13.57
C VAL A 92 -0.57 9.72 14.20
N PRO A 93 -0.95 8.57 13.62
CA PRO A 93 -0.66 7.27 14.21
C PRO A 93 0.84 7.03 14.33
N VAL A 94 1.27 6.42 15.43
CA VAL A 94 2.63 5.95 15.65
C VAL A 94 2.67 4.43 15.52
N LEU A 95 3.86 3.86 15.32
CA LEU A 95 4.02 2.41 15.31
C LEU A 95 3.90 1.88 16.74
N ALA A 96 3.11 0.82 16.94
CA ALA A 96 3.01 0.17 18.24
C ALA A 96 4.37 -0.45 18.63
N GLU A 97 4.73 -0.35 19.92
CA GLU A 97 5.96 -0.95 20.46
C GLU A 97 6.04 -2.46 20.17
N LYS A 98 4.88 -3.13 20.21
CA LYS A 98 4.72 -4.52 19.79
C LYS A 98 3.62 -4.61 18.74
N ILE A 99 4.01 -4.89 17.50
CA ILE A 99 3.07 -5.19 16.42
C ILE A 99 2.44 -6.56 16.70
N SER A 100 1.12 -6.59 16.84
CA SER A 100 0.35 -7.80 17.16
C SER A 100 -0.69 -8.11 16.08
N LYS A 101 -1.18 -7.09 15.38
CA LYS A 101 -2.17 -7.22 14.31
C LYS A 101 -1.81 -6.40 13.09
N ILE A 102 -1.75 -7.04 11.93
CA ILE A 102 -1.41 -6.41 10.65
C ILE A 102 -2.56 -6.61 9.67
N ALA A 103 -3.03 -5.55 9.03
CA ALA A 103 -4.00 -5.65 7.94
C ALA A 103 -3.29 -5.68 6.58
N PHE A 104 -3.83 -6.44 5.64
CA PHE A 104 -3.36 -6.52 4.25
C PHE A 104 -4.49 -6.15 3.30
N ILE A 105 -4.17 -5.31 2.32
CA ILE A 105 -5.06 -4.95 1.22
C ILE A 105 -4.22 -4.64 -0.03
N GLY A 106 -4.76 -4.82 -1.23
CA GLY A 106 -4.06 -4.54 -2.48
C GLY A 106 -5.05 -4.21 -3.59
N ASP A 107 -4.55 -3.62 -4.67
CA ASP A 107 -5.30 -3.42 -5.91
C ASP A 107 -6.62 -2.67 -5.65
N THR A 108 -6.50 -1.45 -5.14
CA THR A 108 -7.62 -0.75 -4.50
C THR A 108 -8.31 0.28 -5.39
N GLY A 109 -7.61 0.91 -6.33
CA GLY A 109 -8.18 2.00 -7.13
C GLY A 109 -9.30 1.57 -8.09
N CYS A 110 -9.99 2.54 -8.68
CA CYS A 110 -11.13 2.25 -9.56
C CYS A 110 -10.72 2.07 -11.03
N ARG A 111 -10.99 0.89 -11.60
CA ARG A 111 -10.59 0.51 -12.97
C ARG A 111 -11.37 1.22 -14.06
N ILE A 112 -10.79 2.31 -14.57
CA ILE A 112 -11.28 3.03 -15.76
C ILE A 112 -10.19 3.05 -16.84
N ASN A 113 -10.33 2.19 -17.84
CA ASN A 113 -9.47 2.17 -19.04
C ASN A 113 -10.32 1.92 -20.31
N MET A 114 -9.68 1.77 -21.47
CA MET A 114 -10.40 1.58 -22.73
C MET A 114 -11.32 0.34 -22.76
N LEU A 115 -11.01 -0.70 -21.98
CA LEU A 115 -11.76 -1.96 -21.96
C LEU A 115 -12.74 -2.06 -20.80
N PHE A 116 -12.35 -1.54 -19.64
CA PHE A 116 -13.09 -1.67 -18.39
C PHE A 116 -13.49 -0.30 -17.84
N GLN A 117 -14.75 -0.20 -17.41
CA GLN A 117 -15.37 1.03 -16.91
C GLN A 117 -16.10 0.69 -15.59
N GLN A 118 -15.32 0.42 -14.54
CA GLN A 118 -15.86 0.09 -13.22
C GLN A 118 -16.72 1.25 -12.68
N GLU A 119 -17.83 0.94 -12.01
CA GLU A 119 -18.75 1.95 -11.47
C GLU A 119 -18.23 2.52 -10.15
N CYS A 120 -17.31 3.48 -10.24
CA CYS A 120 -16.63 4.04 -9.07
C CYS A 120 -17.53 4.80 -8.09
N ASN A 121 -18.74 5.18 -8.48
CA ASN A 121 -19.68 5.86 -7.59
C ASN A 121 -20.57 4.86 -6.81
N SER A 122 -20.37 3.56 -7.00
CA SER A 122 -21.14 2.49 -6.36
C SER A 122 -20.28 1.75 -5.35
N VAL A 123 -20.73 1.72 -4.09
CA VAL A 123 -20.05 0.99 -3.01
C VAL A 123 -19.99 -0.52 -3.27
N ASP A 124 -20.95 -1.08 -4.01
CA ASP A 124 -20.95 -2.52 -4.33
C ASP A 124 -19.99 -2.86 -5.48
N SER A 125 -19.80 -1.91 -6.41
CA SER A 125 -18.90 -2.10 -7.55
C SER A 125 -17.46 -1.69 -7.25
N TRP A 126 -17.25 -0.76 -6.31
CA TRP A 126 -15.95 -0.30 -5.87
C TRP A 126 -15.95 -0.06 -4.35
N PRO A 127 -15.78 -1.12 -3.54
CA PRO A 127 -15.99 -1.08 -2.09
C PRO A 127 -14.78 -0.58 -1.29
N LEU A 128 -13.84 0.15 -1.89
CA LEU A 128 -12.58 0.52 -1.22
C LEU A 128 -12.81 1.19 0.14
N LYS A 129 -13.64 2.25 0.18
CA LYS A 129 -13.94 2.93 1.46
C LYS A 129 -14.54 1.96 2.48
N LYS A 130 -15.48 1.10 2.06
CA LYS A 130 -16.12 0.11 2.94
C LYS A 130 -15.13 -0.91 3.50
N ASN A 131 -14.17 -1.35 2.68
CA ASN A 131 -13.09 -2.24 3.10
C ASN A 131 -12.14 -1.54 4.09
N LEU A 132 -11.75 -0.28 3.82
CA LEU A 132 -10.91 0.50 4.74
C LEU A 132 -11.63 0.77 6.06
N ASP A 133 -12.91 1.14 6.04
CA ASP A 133 -13.72 1.29 7.26
C ASP A 133 -13.81 -0.04 8.03
N SER A 134 -13.90 -1.18 7.33
CA SER A 134 -13.88 -2.52 7.92
C SER A 134 -12.54 -2.85 8.58
N ILE A 135 -11.42 -2.53 7.93
CA ILE A 135 -10.06 -2.67 8.50
C ILE A 135 -9.93 -1.81 9.75
N ALA A 136 -10.42 -0.57 9.73
CA ALA A 136 -10.39 0.33 10.88
C ALA A 136 -11.07 -0.29 12.12
N PHE A 137 -12.18 -1.01 11.96
CA PHE A 137 -12.83 -1.73 13.08
C PHE A 137 -11.94 -2.79 13.72
N HIS A 138 -11.01 -3.39 12.97
CA HIS A 138 -10.06 -4.37 13.49
C HIS A 138 -8.94 -3.72 14.30
N LYS A 139 -8.73 -2.40 14.22
CA LYS A 139 -7.67 -1.64 14.91
C LYS A 139 -6.30 -2.29 14.72
N PRO A 140 -5.81 -2.43 13.48
CA PRO A 140 -4.50 -2.99 13.23
C PRO A 140 -3.40 -2.05 13.75
N ASP A 141 -2.29 -2.63 14.19
CA ASP A 141 -1.09 -1.90 14.58
C ASP A 141 -0.30 -1.41 13.35
N LEU A 142 -0.52 -2.04 12.18
CA LEU A 142 0.07 -1.72 10.90
C LEU A 142 -0.86 -2.14 9.76
N ILE A 143 -0.96 -1.31 8.72
CA ILE A 143 -1.64 -1.65 7.46
C ILE A 143 -0.60 -1.79 6.36
N ILE A 144 -0.56 -2.94 5.69
CA ILE A 144 0.30 -3.20 4.55
C ILE A 144 -0.56 -3.15 3.29
N HIS A 145 -0.26 -2.21 2.39
CA HIS A 145 -0.87 -2.15 1.07
C HIS A 145 0.08 -2.73 0.02
N VAL A 146 -0.32 -3.82 -0.65
CA VAL A 146 0.55 -4.59 -1.55
C VAL A 146 0.58 -4.06 -3.00
N GLY A 147 0.47 -2.74 -3.18
CA GLY A 147 0.56 -2.08 -4.48
C GLY A 147 -0.76 -1.92 -5.26
N ASP A 148 -0.66 -1.15 -6.34
CA ASP A 148 -1.72 -0.70 -7.22
C ASP A 148 -2.83 0.09 -6.50
N TYR A 149 -2.60 1.40 -6.41
CA TYR A 149 -3.49 2.36 -5.76
C TYR A 149 -4.33 3.11 -6.78
N HIS A 150 -3.78 3.32 -7.98
CA HIS A 150 -4.34 4.23 -8.97
C HIS A 150 -4.77 3.51 -10.26
N TYR A 151 -6.04 3.62 -10.67
CA TYR A 151 -6.59 2.88 -11.81
C TYR A 151 -7.42 3.69 -12.81
N ARG A 152 -7.67 4.98 -12.57
CA ARG A 152 -8.49 5.85 -13.44
C ARG A 152 -7.75 6.39 -14.68
N GLN A 153 -7.25 5.52 -15.55
CA GLN A 153 -6.37 5.89 -16.67
C GLN A 153 -7.04 6.73 -17.77
N THR A 154 -8.30 6.46 -18.09
CA THR A 154 -9.00 7.09 -19.21
C THR A 154 -10.31 7.73 -18.79
N LYS A 155 -10.83 8.65 -19.61
CA LYS A 155 -12.15 9.24 -19.38
C LYS A 155 -13.25 8.19 -19.27
N CYS A 156 -14.09 8.35 -18.24
CA CYS A 156 -15.28 7.56 -18.03
C CYS A 156 -16.32 7.79 -19.14
N ARG A 157 -16.89 6.71 -19.68
CA ARG A 157 -17.92 6.78 -20.74
C ARG A 157 -19.28 7.26 -20.22
N ASN A 158 -19.60 6.95 -18.97
CA ASN A 158 -20.83 7.37 -18.30
C ASN A 158 -20.49 7.97 -16.94
N THR A 159 -20.33 9.29 -16.92
CA THR A 159 -19.78 10.04 -15.78
C THR A 159 -20.67 9.96 -14.54
N LYS A 160 -21.96 9.65 -14.70
CA LYS A 160 -22.85 9.33 -13.56
C LYS A 160 -22.42 8.08 -12.80
N LYS A 161 -21.78 7.11 -13.47
CA LYS A 161 -21.34 5.83 -12.89
C LYS A 161 -19.93 5.84 -12.34
N CYS A 162 -18.97 6.40 -13.08
CA CYS A 162 -17.55 6.40 -12.68
C CYS A 162 -16.97 7.78 -12.32
N GLY A 163 -17.73 8.87 -12.47
CA GLY A 163 -17.24 10.23 -12.27
C GLY A 163 -16.48 10.79 -13.49
N ASP A 164 -15.95 12.00 -13.32
CA ASP A 164 -15.26 12.77 -14.37
C ASP A 164 -13.73 12.88 -14.14
N ILE A 165 -13.23 12.32 -13.05
CA ILE A 165 -11.81 12.34 -12.68
C ILE A 165 -11.09 11.15 -13.33
N TYR A 166 -10.01 11.43 -14.06
CA TYR A 166 -9.17 10.43 -14.73
C TYR A 166 -7.78 11.01 -15.06
N GLY A 167 -6.89 10.18 -15.61
CA GLY A 167 -5.49 10.50 -15.84
C GLY A 167 -4.67 10.21 -14.59
N TYR A 168 -3.47 10.78 -14.50
CA TYR A 168 -2.55 10.56 -13.37
C TYR A 168 -2.37 11.82 -12.50
N SER A 169 -3.38 12.71 -12.49
CA SER A 169 -3.32 13.97 -11.76
C SER A 169 -3.47 13.77 -10.24
N LYS A 170 -3.21 14.82 -9.46
CA LYS A 170 -3.43 14.78 -8.00
C LYS A 170 -4.89 14.49 -7.65
N GLU A 171 -5.84 15.02 -8.43
CA GLU A 171 -7.26 14.77 -8.24
C GLU A 171 -7.61 13.29 -8.44
N ALA A 172 -6.94 12.61 -9.37
CA ALA A 172 -7.11 11.18 -9.59
C ALA A 172 -6.53 10.35 -8.43
N TRP A 173 -5.37 10.74 -7.90
CA TRP A 173 -4.80 10.17 -6.66
C TRP A 173 -5.70 10.39 -5.44
N TYR A 174 -6.30 11.56 -5.32
CA TYR A 174 -7.26 11.84 -4.25
C TYR A 174 -8.49 10.95 -4.40
N ALA A 175 -9.04 10.87 -5.61
CA ALA A 175 -10.24 10.09 -5.88
C ALA A 175 -10.03 8.60 -5.63
N ASP A 176 -8.89 8.01 -6.02
CA ASP A 176 -8.65 6.56 -5.91
C ASP A 176 -8.08 6.14 -4.55
N TRP A 177 -7.31 6.99 -3.86
CA TRP A 177 -6.64 6.61 -2.61
C TRP A 177 -6.98 7.51 -1.42
N PHE A 178 -6.65 8.80 -1.49
CA PHE A 178 -6.68 9.64 -0.29
C PHE A 178 -8.07 9.92 0.25
N GLU A 179 -9.06 10.18 -0.61
CA GLU A 179 -10.43 10.46 -0.15
C GLU A 179 -11.08 9.19 0.44
N PRO A 180 -11.01 8.00 -0.20
CA PRO A 180 -11.48 6.77 0.43
C PRO A 180 -10.73 6.39 1.72
N ALA A 181 -9.43 6.70 1.82
CA ALA A 181 -8.59 6.34 2.96
C ALA A 181 -8.57 7.39 4.08
N LYS A 182 -9.19 8.56 3.88
CA LYS A 182 -9.10 9.72 4.77
C LYS A 182 -9.26 9.40 6.25
N ASP A 183 -10.26 8.58 6.58
CA ASP A 183 -10.58 8.22 7.97
C ASP A 183 -9.53 7.27 8.58
N ILE A 184 -8.99 6.33 7.79
CA ILE A 184 -8.04 5.32 8.28
C ILE A 184 -6.58 5.83 8.29
N LEU A 185 -6.26 6.83 7.47
CA LEU A 185 -4.94 7.47 7.42
C LEU A 185 -4.50 8.04 8.78
N THR A 186 -5.44 8.43 9.64
CA THR A 186 -5.18 8.92 11.00
C THR A 186 -5.32 7.85 12.09
N GLN A 187 -5.56 6.58 11.75
CA GLN A 187 -5.83 5.51 12.72
C GLN A 187 -4.67 4.53 12.91
N SER A 188 -3.99 4.15 11.83
CA SER A 188 -2.90 3.19 11.85
C SER A 188 -1.78 3.61 10.89
N PRO A 189 -0.51 3.30 11.19
CA PRO A 189 0.58 3.52 10.25
C PRO A 189 0.46 2.58 9.05
N PHE A 190 0.98 3.02 7.91
CA PHE A 190 1.01 2.24 6.68
C PHE A 190 2.41 1.73 6.31
N LEU A 191 2.46 0.63 5.59
CA LEU A 191 3.60 0.22 4.76
C LEU A 191 3.08 0.07 3.33
N PHE A 192 3.69 0.80 2.41
CA PHE A 192 3.29 0.82 1.01
C PHE A 192 4.27 0.01 0.16
N VAL A 193 3.75 -0.97 -0.58
CA VAL A 193 4.47 -1.66 -1.65
C VAL A 193 4.07 -1.02 -2.98
N ARG A 194 5.00 -0.90 -3.93
CA ARG A 194 4.75 -0.30 -5.24
C ARG A 194 4.14 -1.32 -6.21
N GLY A 195 3.07 -0.94 -6.90
CA GLY A 195 2.47 -1.77 -7.95
C GLY A 195 2.81 -1.32 -9.36
N ASN A 196 2.43 -2.12 -10.35
CA ASN A 196 2.70 -1.81 -11.76
C ASN A 196 1.78 -0.71 -12.31
N HIS A 197 0.77 -0.27 -11.58
CA HIS A 197 0.03 0.96 -11.88
C HIS A 197 0.79 2.24 -11.51
N GLU A 198 1.82 2.10 -10.68
CA GLU A 198 2.71 3.17 -10.25
C GLU A 198 4.09 3.13 -10.94
N SER A 199 4.25 2.33 -11.99
CA SER A 199 5.46 2.26 -12.82
C SER A 199 5.71 3.55 -13.63
N CYS A 200 6.92 3.70 -14.18
CA CYS A 200 7.37 4.93 -14.85
C CYS A 200 6.57 5.35 -16.09
N ASN A 201 5.81 4.43 -16.69
CA ASN A 201 4.90 4.72 -17.80
C ASN A 201 3.47 5.04 -17.36
N ARG A 202 3.22 5.20 -16.05
CA ARG A 202 1.88 5.32 -15.45
C ARG A 202 1.86 6.33 -14.30
N ALA A 203 1.32 5.98 -13.13
CA ALA A 203 1.07 6.92 -12.03
C ALA A 203 2.31 7.23 -11.17
N TYR A 204 3.54 7.07 -11.69
CA TYR A 204 4.76 7.18 -10.89
C TYR A 204 4.92 8.54 -10.17
N GLU A 205 4.48 9.63 -10.79
CA GLU A 205 4.61 10.97 -10.20
C GLU A 205 3.93 11.06 -8.85
N GLY A 206 2.75 10.45 -8.70
CA GLY A 206 2.06 10.37 -7.42
C GLY A 206 2.69 9.35 -6.47
N TRP A 207 3.18 8.21 -6.97
CA TRP A 207 3.91 7.26 -6.11
C TRP A 207 5.11 7.91 -5.41
N PHE A 208 6.04 8.49 -6.17
CA PHE A 208 7.25 9.08 -5.60
C PHE A 208 6.95 10.27 -4.69
N ARG A 209 5.95 11.07 -5.06
CA ARG A 209 5.46 12.20 -4.29
C ARG A 209 4.86 11.77 -2.95
N TYR A 210 3.95 10.81 -2.97
CA TYR A 210 3.07 10.51 -1.86
C TYR A 210 3.47 9.29 -1.04
N LEU A 211 3.84 8.17 -1.67
CA LEU A 211 3.87 6.86 -1.00
C LEU A 211 5.26 6.24 -0.93
N ASP A 212 6.19 6.67 -1.80
CA ASP A 212 7.54 6.12 -1.86
C ASP A 212 8.26 6.23 -0.52
N SER A 213 8.95 5.17 -0.15
CA SER A 213 9.61 5.04 1.15
C SER A 213 10.99 5.69 1.19
N TYR A 214 11.52 6.11 0.05
CA TYR A 214 12.81 6.78 -0.08
C TYR A 214 12.66 8.31 -0.15
N PRO A 215 13.76 9.07 0.04
CA PRO A 215 13.75 10.51 -0.16
C PRO A 215 13.28 10.90 -1.57
N PHE A 216 12.41 11.90 -1.65
CA PHE A 216 11.85 12.34 -2.93
C PHE A 216 12.93 12.93 -3.85
N SER A 217 12.92 12.50 -5.11
CA SER A 217 13.78 13.03 -6.18
C SER A 217 12.92 13.45 -7.39
N PRO A 218 12.73 14.76 -7.65
CA PRO A 218 11.75 15.26 -8.62
C PRO A 218 12.07 14.96 -10.10
N GLN A 219 13.28 14.50 -10.43
CA GLN A 219 13.76 14.43 -11.83
C GLN A 219 13.94 13.01 -12.36
N LYS A 220 13.68 11.98 -11.55
CA LYS A 220 14.03 10.60 -11.92
C LYS A 220 12.92 9.65 -11.51
N CYS A 221 12.22 9.09 -12.50
CA CYS A 221 11.53 7.85 -12.27
C CYS A 221 12.55 6.71 -12.26
N GLU A 222 12.51 5.88 -11.22
CA GLU A 222 13.29 4.65 -11.14
C GLU A 222 12.37 3.47 -11.43
N ASP A 223 12.78 2.58 -12.34
CA ASP A 223 11.98 1.40 -12.67
C ASP A 223 11.85 0.46 -11.47
N LEU A 224 12.89 0.37 -10.65
CA LEU A 224 12.93 -0.45 -9.44
C LEU A 224 13.56 0.37 -8.31
N ILE A 225 12.88 0.47 -7.18
CA ILE A 225 13.48 0.98 -5.94
C ILE A 225 14.20 -0.13 -5.19
N SER A 226 15.12 0.22 -4.30
CA SER A 226 15.83 -0.77 -3.49
C SER A 226 14.87 -1.54 -2.59
N SER A 227 15.09 -2.86 -2.47
CA SER A 227 14.48 -3.68 -1.43
C SER A 227 15.01 -3.32 -0.05
N TRP A 228 14.21 -3.59 0.99
CA TRP A 228 14.52 -3.28 2.39
C TRP A 228 13.71 -4.17 3.34
N PHE A 229 14.00 -4.07 4.64
CA PHE A 229 13.34 -4.84 5.69
C PHE A 229 12.59 -3.95 6.68
N LEU A 230 11.41 -4.41 7.08
CA LEU A 230 10.78 -4.04 8.35
C LEU A 230 11.03 -5.16 9.37
N ASP A 231 11.57 -4.82 10.54
CA ASP A 231 11.52 -5.71 11.70
C ASP A 231 10.25 -5.46 12.52
N ALA A 232 9.37 -6.45 12.58
CA ALA A 232 8.07 -6.36 13.25
C ALA A 232 8.04 -7.01 14.64
N GLY A 233 9.19 -7.41 15.20
CA GLY A 233 9.27 -8.02 16.54
C GLY A 233 9.46 -9.54 16.53
N PRO A 234 8.44 -10.38 16.24
CA PRO A 234 8.63 -11.83 16.13
C PRO A 234 9.06 -12.27 14.72
N MET A 235 8.83 -11.44 13.70
CA MET A 235 9.18 -11.72 12.30
C MET A 235 9.66 -10.47 11.57
N LYS A 236 10.15 -10.65 10.34
CA LYS A 236 10.47 -9.56 9.41
C LYS A 236 9.56 -9.59 8.19
N PHE A 237 9.43 -8.42 7.56
CA PHE A 237 8.90 -8.29 6.21
C PHE A 237 10.02 -7.81 5.30
N PHE A 238 10.23 -8.48 4.18
CA PHE A 238 11.15 -8.06 3.13
C PHE A 238 10.35 -7.44 1.99
N ILE A 239 10.58 -6.17 1.71
CA ILE A 239 9.85 -5.40 0.71
C ILE A 239 10.62 -5.47 -0.60
N PHE A 240 10.02 -6.01 -1.64
CA PHE A 240 10.60 -6.18 -2.96
C PHE A 240 9.79 -5.40 -4.02
N ASP A 241 10.46 -4.59 -4.84
CA ASP A 241 9.79 -3.85 -5.91
C ASP A 241 9.71 -4.70 -7.19
N SER A 242 8.49 -5.11 -7.52
CA SER A 242 8.14 -5.81 -8.77
C SER A 242 7.24 -4.96 -9.68
N SER A 243 7.14 -3.65 -9.44
CA SER A 243 6.28 -2.74 -10.22
C SER A 243 6.61 -2.75 -11.70
N SER A 244 7.90 -2.77 -12.05
CA SER A 244 8.39 -2.84 -13.42
C SER A 244 8.77 -4.27 -13.84
N GLY A 245 9.13 -4.45 -15.10
CA GLY A 245 9.47 -5.75 -15.68
C GLY A 245 8.24 -6.52 -16.17
N GLU A 246 8.37 -7.10 -17.36
CA GLU A 246 7.38 -7.98 -17.97
C GLU A 246 7.31 -9.32 -17.22
N GLU A 247 6.16 -9.98 -17.26
CA GLU A 247 5.92 -11.21 -16.49
C GLU A 247 6.16 -12.50 -17.28
N ILE A 248 6.18 -12.40 -18.62
CA ILE A 248 6.27 -13.54 -19.55
C ILE A 248 7.52 -13.44 -20.42
N PHE A 249 7.82 -12.25 -20.94
CA PHE A 249 8.97 -12.02 -21.82
C PHE A 249 10.03 -11.22 -21.07
N THR A 250 10.98 -11.93 -20.47
CA THR A 250 12.04 -11.29 -19.69
C THR A 250 13.32 -11.08 -20.49
N THR A 251 14.12 -10.12 -20.05
CA THR A 251 15.50 -9.92 -20.53
C THR A 251 16.46 -10.27 -19.41
N GLN A 252 17.68 -10.69 -19.76
CA GLN A 252 18.73 -10.95 -18.77
C GLN A 252 18.95 -9.74 -17.84
N SER A 253 18.91 -8.52 -18.38
CA SER A 253 19.05 -7.30 -17.57
C SER A 253 17.97 -7.13 -16.50
N THR A 254 16.73 -7.56 -16.80
CA THR A 254 15.61 -7.51 -15.85
C THR A 254 15.78 -8.59 -14.79
N VAL A 255 16.16 -9.81 -15.19
CA VAL A 255 16.51 -10.91 -14.28
C VAL A 255 17.63 -10.48 -13.33
N ASP A 256 18.74 -9.96 -13.84
CA ASP A 256 19.87 -9.50 -13.01
C ASP A 256 19.48 -8.37 -12.04
N ALA A 257 18.54 -7.51 -12.45
CA ALA A 257 18.04 -6.44 -11.57
C ALA A 257 17.20 -7.00 -10.42
N PHE A 258 16.39 -8.01 -10.69
CA PHE A 258 15.61 -8.72 -9.66
C PHE A 258 16.53 -9.54 -8.74
N GLU A 259 17.55 -10.19 -9.28
CA GLU A 259 18.58 -10.88 -8.49
C GLU A 259 19.27 -9.91 -7.53
N ARG A 260 19.73 -8.74 -8.01
CA ARG A 260 20.37 -7.72 -7.15
C ARG A 260 19.48 -7.22 -6.01
N GLN A 261 18.16 -7.11 -6.24
CA GLN A 261 17.22 -6.78 -5.17
C GLN A 261 17.07 -7.96 -4.19
N PHE A 262 16.93 -9.18 -4.72
CA PHE A 262 16.74 -10.40 -3.95
C PHE A 262 17.97 -10.73 -3.08
N ASP A 263 19.19 -10.51 -3.56
CA ASP A 263 20.44 -10.79 -2.85
C ASP A 263 20.62 -9.98 -1.55
N LYS A 264 19.77 -8.97 -1.32
CA LYS A 264 19.71 -8.24 -0.05
C LYS A 264 18.96 -9.00 1.05
N LEU A 265 18.25 -10.06 0.70
CA LEU A 265 17.53 -10.92 1.61
C LEU A 265 18.53 -11.70 2.50
N ILE A 266 18.34 -11.62 3.81
CA ILE A 266 19.21 -12.26 4.80
C ILE A 266 18.47 -13.36 5.55
N GLN A 267 19.23 -14.35 6.01
CA GLN A 267 18.71 -15.51 6.75
C GLN A 267 18.97 -15.38 8.25
N ASP A 268 18.18 -14.55 8.94
CA ASP A 268 18.35 -14.32 10.39
C ASP A 268 17.09 -14.54 11.23
N LYS A 269 15.91 -14.29 10.68
CA LYS A 269 14.61 -14.35 11.38
C LYS A 269 13.50 -14.82 10.44
N PRO A 270 12.40 -15.43 10.94
CA PRO A 270 11.24 -15.72 10.10
C PRO A 270 10.82 -14.48 9.31
N THR A 271 10.74 -14.62 7.99
CA THR A 271 10.51 -13.51 7.06
C THR A 271 9.32 -13.80 6.17
N TRP A 272 8.45 -12.81 5.98
CA TRP A 272 7.49 -12.78 4.87
C TRP A 272 7.99 -11.85 3.77
N PHE A 273 7.87 -12.29 2.54
CA PHE A 273 8.30 -11.58 1.35
C PHE A 273 7.12 -10.80 0.76
N LEU A 274 7.22 -9.48 0.70
CA LEU A 274 6.19 -8.60 0.14
C LEU A 274 6.59 -8.19 -1.27
N THR A 275 5.75 -8.46 -2.24
CA THR A 275 5.95 -8.09 -3.65
C THR A 275 4.59 -7.78 -4.25
N HIS A 276 4.49 -6.89 -5.24
CA HIS A 276 3.19 -6.64 -5.84
C HIS A 276 2.72 -7.79 -6.74
N LYS A 277 3.60 -8.29 -7.62
CA LYS A 277 3.29 -9.38 -8.56
C LYS A 277 3.52 -10.75 -7.93
N PRO A 278 2.53 -11.66 -7.90
CA PRO A 278 2.72 -13.01 -7.36
C PRO A 278 3.75 -13.80 -8.17
N LEU A 279 4.53 -14.65 -7.50
CA LEU A 279 5.38 -15.61 -8.20
C LEU A 279 4.53 -16.73 -8.80
N TRP A 280 3.56 -17.23 -8.04
CA TRP A 280 2.65 -18.30 -8.45
C TRP A 280 1.18 -17.89 -8.27
N ARG A 281 0.29 -18.38 -9.13
CA ARG A 281 -1.16 -18.25 -9.04
C ARG A 281 -1.84 -19.43 -9.74
N SER A 282 -2.94 -19.92 -9.19
CA SER A 282 -3.74 -20.96 -9.86
C SER A 282 -4.59 -20.34 -11.00
N PRO A 283 -4.76 -21.04 -12.14
CA PRO A 283 -5.40 -20.49 -13.32
C PRO A 283 -6.93 -20.38 -13.23
N LYS A 284 -7.50 -19.57 -14.13
CA LYS A 284 -8.90 -19.69 -14.56
C LYS A 284 -9.00 -20.91 -15.49
N LYS A 285 -10.04 -21.73 -15.37
CA LYS A 285 -10.31 -22.93 -16.20
C LYS A 285 -9.75 -22.81 -17.61
N GLU A 286 -8.88 -23.76 -17.99
CA GLU A 286 -8.12 -23.74 -19.25
C GLU A 286 -9.04 -23.57 -20.47
N PHE A 287 -8.99 -22.38 -21.07
CA PHE A 287 -9.37 -22.22 -22.46
C PHE A 287 -8.38 -21.26 -23.13
N LEU A 288 -7.35 -21.86 -23.73
CA LEU A 288 -6.50 -21.26 -24.79
C LEU A 288 -5.57 -20.08 -24.44
N THR A 289 -5.32 -19.72 -23.18
CA THR A 289 -4.33 -18.68 -22.84
C THR A 289 -3.02 -19.27 -22.35
N LEU A 290 -1.89 -18.73 -22.86
CA LEU A 290 -0.51 -19.00 -22.43
C LEU A 290 -0.44 -19.30 -20.92
N LYS A 291 0.17 -20.45 -20.57
CA LYS A 291 0.35 -20.99 -19.22
C LYS A 291 1.26 -20.10 -18.35
N SER A 292 0.98 -18.81 -18.20
CA SER A 292 1.66 -18.00 -17.19
C SER A 292 0.92 -18.15 -15.86
N HIS A 293 1.45 -19.07 -15.05
CA HIS A 293 0.97 -19.34 -13.70
C HIS A 293 1.54 -18.36 -12.65
N GLY A 294 1.95 -17.16 -13.05
CA GLY A 294 2.51 -16.14 -12.17
C GLY A 294 3.54 -15.29 -12.89
N ASN A 295 4.64 -14.95 -12.23
CA ASN A 295 5.67 -14.05 -12.77
C ASN A 295 6.96 -14.81 -13.11
N LEU A 296 7.16 -15.09 -14.41
CA LEU A 296 8.32 -15.84 -14.89
C LEU A 296 9.64 -15.14 -14.58
N THR A 297 9.69 -13.81 -14.63
CA THR A 297 10.91 -13.04 -14.36
C THR A 297 11.40 -13.21 -12.93
N GLN A 298 10.51 -13.10 -11.94
CA GLN A 298 10.82 -13.37 -10.53
C GLN A 298 11.23 -14.83 -10.33
N ILE A 299 10.50 -15.76 -10.97
CA ILE A 299 10.84 -17.17 -10.93
C ILE A 299 12.25 -17.38 -11.45
N GLU A 300 12.57 -16.94 -12.66
CA GLU A 300 13.90 -17.07 -13.29
C GLU A 300 15.02 -16.53 -12.39
N ALA A 301 14.83 -15.34 -11.83
CA ALA A 301 15.79 -14.68 -10.96
C ALA A 301 16.03 -15.45 -9.64
N PHE A 302 14.98 -15.89 -8.94
CA PHE A 302 15.12 -16.36 -7.56
C PHE A 302 14.14 -17.42 -7.06
N GLY A 303 13.29 -18.00 -7.92
CA GLY A 303 12.25 -18.96 -7.52
C GLY A 303 12.76 -20.15 -6.67
N ASP A 304 13.96 -20.65 -6.96
CA ASP A 304 14.61 -21.75 -6.23
C ASP A 304 15.64 -21.28 -5.18
N LYS A 305 15.78 -19.97 -4.99
CA LYS A 305 16.84 -19.36 -4.16
C LYS A 305 16.34 -18.87 -2.81
N PHE A 306 15.06 -19.04 -2.49
CA PHE A 306 14.50 -18.61 -1.19
C PHE A 306 15.21 -19.31 -0.03
N PRO A 307 15.74 -18.54 0.94
CA PRO A 307 16.31 -19.12 2.15
C PRO A 307 15.20 -19.69 3.04
N SER A 308 15.54 -20.68 3.86
CA SER A 308 14.55 -21.46 4.62
C SER A 308 13.81 -20.67 5.71
N ASN A 309 14.26 -19.45 6.04
CA ASN A 309 13.57 -18.56 6.97
C ASN A 309 12.43 -17.78 6.29
N VAL A 310 12.35 -17.78 4.96
CA VAL A 310 11.23 -17.17 4.22
C VAL A 310 10.13 -18.20 4.11
N THR A 311 9.00 -17.90 4.72
CA THR A 311 7.89 -18.87 4.87
C THR A 311 6.71 -18.54 3.97
N THR A 312 6.52 -17.26 3.65
CA THR A 312 5.35 -16.79 2.91
C THR A 312 5.70 -15.61 2.03
N ILE A 313 5.11 -15.58 0.83
CA ILE A 313 5.09 -14.45 -0.09
C ILE A 313 3.67 -13.86 -0.07
N VAL A 314 3.54 -12.55 0.09
CA VAL A 314 2.26 -11.84 0.03
C VAL A 314 2.29 -10.85 -1.12
N SER A 315 1.27 -10.91 -1.98
CA SER A 315 1.17 -10.06 -3.16
C SER A 315 -0.25 -9.60 -3.51
N GLY A 316 -0.34 -8.69 -4.47
CA GLY A 316 -1.58 -8.23 -5.08
C GLY A 316 -1.62 -8.61 -6.57
N HIS A 317 -1.78 -7.60 -7.43
CA HIS A 317 -1.73 -7.59 -8.90
C HIS A 317 -2.87 -8.35 -9.60
N ILE A 318 -3.14 -9.55 -9.12
CA ILE A 318 -4.23 -10.38 -9.61
C ILE A 318 -5.42 -10.08 -8.72
N HIS A 319 -6.48 -9.52 -9.32
CA HIS A 319 -7.64 -9.03 -8.57
C HIS A 319 -8.55 -10.17 -8.04
N ILE A 320 -8.00 -11.01 -7.18
CA ILE A 320 -8.61 -12.16 -6.49
C ILE A 320 -8.00 -12.27 -5.07
N ALA A 321 -8.57 -13.14 -4.24
CA ALA A 321 -7.93 -13.61 -3.02
C ALA A 321 -7.62 -15.12 -3.13
N GLN A 322 -6.39 -15.51 -2.77
CA GLN A 322 -5.93 -16.88 -2.92
C GLN A 322 -4.83 -17.23 -1.90
N ILE A 323 -4.80 -18.48 -1.43
CA ILE A 323 -3.65 -19.09 -0.73
C ILE A 323 -3.19 -20.29 -1.53
N LEU A 324 -1.89 -20.40 -1.78
CA LEU A 324 -1.25 -21.59 -2.33
C LEU A 324 -0.29 -22.12 -1.26
N LEU A 325 -0.56 -23.34 -0.79
CA LEU A 325 0.32 -24.05 0.13
C LEU A 325 1.33 -24.85 -0.69
N MET A 326 2.58 -24.43 -0.65
CA MET A 326 3.66 -24.88 -1.51
C MET A 326 4.53 -25.94 -0.80
N ASP A 327 5.15 -26.82 -1.59
CA ASP A 327 5.96 -27.91 -1.02
C ASP A 327 7.41 -27.52 -0.74
N ASN A 328 8.10 -26.97 -1.74
CA ASN A 328 9.56 -26.75 -1.73
C ASN A 328 9.97 -25.26 -1.78
N VAL A 329 9.00 -24.36 -1.80
CA VAL A 329 9.18 -22.90 -1.86
C VAL A 329 8.24 -22.25 -0.86
N PRO A 330 8.40 -20.95 -0.52
CA PRO A 330 7.49 -20.27 0.37
C PRO A 330 6.04 -20.33 -0.12
N ASP A 331 5.09 -20.40 0.81
CA ASP A 331 3.67 -20.34 0.49
C ASP A 331 3.32 -18.99 -0.15
N GLN A 332 2.33 -18.96 -1.03
CA GLN A 332 1.93 -17.73 -1.72
C GLN A 332 0.53 -17.32 -1.26
N ILE A 333 0.41 -16.06 -0.84
CA ILE A 333 -0.85 -15.40 -0.54
C ILE A 333 -1.06 -14.27 -1.55
N ILE A 334 -2.27 -14.19 -2.10
CA ILE A 334 -2.70 -13.12 -2.99
C ILE A 334 -3.85 -12.38 -2.29
N VAL A 335 -3.70 -11.06 -2.10
CA VAL A 335 -4.66 -10.14 -1.50
C VAL A 335 -4.92 -8.98 -2.47
N GLY A 336 -5.31 -9.29 -3.70
CA GLY A 336 -5.57 -8.29 -4.75
C GLY A 336 -7.05 -7.94 -4.94
N ASN A 337 -7.93 -8.38 -4.06
CA ASN A 337 -9.37 -8.13 -4.16
C ASN A 337 -9.82 -6.90 -3.33
N GLY A 338 -8.95 -5.89 -3.17
CA GLY A 338 -9.21 -4.75 -2.29
C GLY A 338 -10.19 -3.71 -2.83
N GLY A 339 -10.30 -3.57 -4.15
CA GLY A 339 -11.29 -2.67 -4.74
C GLY A 339 -11.35 -2.67 -6.27
N ALA A 340 -10.22 -2.79 -6.96
CA ALA A 340 -10.17 -2.78 -8.40
C ALA A 340 -10.96 -3.95 -9.01
N LEU A 341 -11.60 -3.71 -10.15
CA LEU A 341 -12.52 -4.65 -10.81
C LEU A 341 -11.97 -6.09 -10.84
N LEU A 342 -12.66 -7.00 -10.15
CA LEU A 342 -12.21 -8.39 -9.94
C LEU A 342 -11.87 -9.11 -11.24
N HIS A 343 -10.81 -9.91 -11.20
CA HIS A 343 -10.49 -10.82 -12.29
C HIS A 343 -11.46 -12.00 -12.24
N ALA A 344 -11.85 -12.47 -13.43
CA ALA A 344 -12.68 -13.66 -13.52
C ALA A 344 -11.88 -14.87 -13.04
N GLN A 345 -12.47 -15.62 -12.12
CA GLN A 345 -11.89 -16.82 -11.49
C GLN A 345 -12.82 -18.01 -11.72
N ASP A 346 -12.26 -19.21 -11.84
CA ASP A 346 -13.07 -20.42 -11.71
C ASP A 346 -13.69 -20.45 -10.31
N GLN A 347 -14.92 -20.96 -10.20
CA GLN A 347 -15.70 -20.92 -8.95
C GLN A 347 -15.40 -22.12 -8.03
N GLU A 348 -14.32 -22.85 -8.31
CA GLU A 348 -13.85 -23.94 -7.46
C GLU A 348 -13.15 -23.36 -6.23
N PRO A 349 -13.63 -23.63 -5.01
CA PRO A 349 -13.04 -23.06 -3.80
C PRO A 349 -11.67 -23.66 -3.46
N VAL A 350 -11.40 -24.92 -3.84
CA VAL A 350 -10.16 -25.61 -3.49
C VAL A 350 -9.65 -26.46 -4.66
N TYR A 351 -8.36 -26.33 -4.98
CA TYR A 351 -7.64 -27.27 -5.83
C TYR A 351 -6.62 -28.05 -5.01
N GLN A 352 -6.36 -29.29 -5.40
CA GLN A 352 -5.36 -30.16 -4.80
C GLN A 352 -4.29 -30.48 -5.85
N ASN A 353 -3.03 -30.56 -5.42
CA ASN A 353 -1.88 -30.96 -6.25
C ASN A 353 -1.78 -30.18 -7.57
N VAL A 354 -1.71 -28.85 -7.48
CA VAL A 354 -1.56 -27.96 -8.64
C VAL A 354 -0.08 -27.84 -9.00
N GLU A 355 0.28 -28.33 -10.18
CA GLU A 355 1.63 -28.24 -10.72
C GLU A 355 1.84 -26.94 -11.51
N PHE A 356 3.00 -26.32 -11.32
CA PHE A 356 3.47 -25.14 -12.03
C PHE A 356 4.73 -25.49 -12.82
N ASN A 357 4.56 -25.73 -14.11
CA ASN A 357 5.62 -26.17 -15.01
C ASN A 357 6.08 -25.01 -15.92
N TYR A 358 7.37 -24.70 -15.89
CA TYR A 358 7.95 -23.57 -16.63
C TYR A 358 8.94 -24.02 -17.73
N PRO A 359 9.13 -23.22 -18.81
CA PRO A 359 9.97 -23.61 -19.96
C PRO A 359 11.45 -23.91 -19.61
N ASN A 360 11.94 -23.41 -18.47
CA ASN A 360 13.30 -23.61 -17.97
C ASN A 360 13.46 -24.91 -17.14
N SER A 361 12.55 -25.87 -17.29
CA SER A 361 12.49 -27.13 -16.53
C SER A 361 12.28 -26.97 -15.03
N ARG A 362 11.88 -25.78 -14.56
CA ARG A 362 11.51 -25.57 -13.15
C ARG A 362 10.05 -25.97 -12.95
N ASN A 363 9.83 -26.78 -11.93
CA ASN A 363 8.53 -27.31 -11.58
C ASN A 363 8.28 -27.07 -10.09
N TYR A 364 7.10 -26.54 -9.77
CA TYR A 364 6.67 -26.32 -8.40
C TYR A 364 5.33 -26.99 -8.17
N LEU A 365 5.05 -27.35 -6.93
CA LEU A 365 3.80 -27.97 -6.53
C LEU A 365 3.18 -27.16 -5.39
N ALA A 366 1.93 -26.77 -5.59
CA ALA A 366 1.04 -26.45 -4.49
C ALA A 366 0.22 -27.70 -4.18
N HIS A 367 0.43 -28.31 -3.01
CA HIS A 367 -0.40 -29.45 -2.62
C HIS A 367 -1.85 -29.01 -2.40
N GLU A 368 -2.09 -27.75 -2.02
CA GLU A 368 -3.43 -27.18 -1.94
C GLU A 368 -3.47 -25.70 -2.38
N VAL A 369 -4.50 -25.33 -3.13
CA VAL A 369 -4.83 -23.93 -3.46
C VAL A 369 -6.24 -23.62 -2.99
N ARG A 370 -6.40 -22.55 -2.20
CA ARG A 370 -7.68 -22.06 -1.69
C ARG A 370 -8.05 -20.74 -2.37
N ASN A 371 -9.25 -20.66 -2.92
CA ASN A 371 -9.80 -19.49 -3.59
C ASN A 371 -10.84 -18.80 -2.71
N PHE A 372 -10.79 -17.47 -2.65
CA PHE A 372 -11.77 -16.66 -1.95
C PHE A 372 -12.38 -15.64 -2.91
N PHE A 373 -13.71 -15.54 -2.90
CA PHE A 373 -14.46 -14.82 -3.93
C PHE A 373 -15.02 -13.49 -3.42
N GLY A 374 -15.07 -12.51 -4.32
CA GLY A 374 -15.54 -11.16 -4.02
C GLY A 374 -14.44 -10.25 -3.49
N PHE A 375 -14.82 -9.03 -3.15
CA PHE A 375 -13.93 -8.04 -2.56
C PHE A 375 -13.68 -8.30 -1.08
N GLY A 376 -12.53 -7.87 -0.58
CA GLY A 376 -12.15 -8.09 0.81
C GLY A 376 -10.76 -7.58 1.17
N PHE A 377 -10.30 -8.07 2.31
CA PHE A 377 -8.98 -7.78 2.88
C PHE A 377 -8.57 -8.94 3.79
N ALA A 378 -7.36 -8.90 4.35
CA ALA A 378 -6.91 -9.90 5.31
C ALA A 378 -6.35 -9.28 6.59
N ILE A 379 -6.43 -10.01 7.69
CA ILE A 379 -5.84 -9.67 8.98
C ILE A 379 -4.91 -10.80 9.41
N LEU A 380 -3.67 -10.44 9.73
CA LEU A 380 -2.68 -11.28 10.38
C LEU A 380 -2.65 -10.95 11.88
N GLY A 381 -3.00 -11.92 12.71
CA GLY A 381 -2.72 -11.88 14.14
C GLY A 381 -1.41 -12.61 14.44
N LEU A 382 -0.41 -11.87 14.91
CA LEU A 382 0.89 -12.42 15.31
C LEU A 382 0.81 -13.13 16.66
N ASP A 383 -0.08 -12.68 17.55
CA ASP A 383 -0.25 -13.29 18.88
C ASP A 383 -1.03 -14.60 18.82
N ASP A 384 -2.11 -14.66 18.03
CA ASP A 384 -2.92 -15.87 17.86
C ASP A 384 -2.45 -16.76 16.70
N HIS A 385 -1.44 -16.32 15.95
CA HIS A 385 -0.85 -17.00 14.80
C HIS A 385 -1.90 -17.36 13.75
N LYS A 386 -2.78 -16.40 13.43
CA LYS A 386 -3.83 -16.58 12.42
C LYS A 386 -3.71 -15.59 11.27
N PHE A 387 -3.97 -16.08 10.06
CA PHE A 387 -4.19 -15.25 8.89
C PHE A 387 -5.61 -15.43 8.40
N THR A 388 -6.39 -14.35 8.41
CA THR A 388 -7.85 -14.41 8.20
C THR A 388 -8.28 -13.50 7.06
N PHE A 389 -8.98 -14.05 6.07
CA PHE A 389 -9.64 -13.28 5.03
C PHE A 389 -11.03 -12.84 5.48
N TYR A 390 -11.36 -11.59 5.16
CA TYR A 390 -12.67 -10.98 5.37
C TYR A 390 -13.24 -10.53 4.04
N ASN A 391 -14.54 -10.69 3.86
CA ASN A 391 -15.24 -10.12 2.71
C ASN A 391 -15.55 -8.63 2.94
N GLN A 392 -16.08 -7.98 1.91
CA GLN A 392 -16.49 -6.56 1.95
C GLN A 392 -17.58 -6.20 2.96
N ASP A 393 -18.25 -7.18 3.57
CA ASP A 393 -19.22 -6.99 4.65
C ASP A 393 -18.59 -7.21 6.04
N ASN A 394 -17.26 -7.27 6.11
CA ASN A 394 -16.48 -7.56 7.30
C ASN A 394 -16.84 -8.93 7.94
N LYS A 395 -17.26 -9.90 7.13
CA LYS A 395 -17.49 -11.27 7.58
C LYS A 395 -16.24 -12.09 7.31
N GLU A 396 -15.80 -12.82 8.33
CA GLU A 396 -14.75 -13.82 8.18
C GLU A 396 -15.16 -14.83 7.10
N MET A 397 -14.31 -14.97 6.08
CA MET A 397 -14.46 -15.97 5.03
C MET A 397 -13.69 -17.24 5.39
N TYR A 398 -12.49 -17.06 5.94
CA TYR A 398 -11.56 -18.14 6.19
C TYR A 398 -10.43 -17.68 7.11
N SER A 399 -9.97 -18.56 8.00
CA SER A 399 -8.83 -18.34 8.89
C SER A 399 -7.87 -19.53 8.83
N ALA A 400 -6.61 -19.28 8.48
CA ALA A 400 -5.52 -20.26 8.53
C ALA A 400 -4.64 -20.04 9.75
N ASN A 401 -4.11 -21.13 10.30
CA ASN A 401 -3.13 -21.13 11.38
C ASN A 401 -1.71 -21.13 10.82
N LEU A 402 -0.92 -20.10 11.12
CA LEU A 402 0.43 -19.92 10.57
C LEU A 402 1.39 -21.07 10.90
N THR A 403 1.28 -21.66 12.08
CA THR A 403 2.18 -22.74 12.51
C THR A 403 1.82 -24.09 11.90
N LYS A 404 0.54 -24.32 11.57
CA LYS A 404 0.05 -25.58 11.01
C LYS A 404 -0.02 -25.54 9.48
N ASP A 405 -0.55 -24.46 8.94
CA ASP A 405 -0.81 -24.28 7.52
C ASP A 405 0.44 -23.71 6.80
N PHE A 406 1.13 -22.73 7.40
CA PHE A 406 2.25 -22.01 6.76
C PHE A 406 3.65 -22.44 7.25
N LYS A 407 3.73 -23.55 8.01
CA LYS A 407 4.97 -24.11 8.58
C LYS A 407 5.86 -23.07 9.31
N LEU A 408 5.29 -21.98 9.82
CA LEU A 408 6.02 -20.95 10.55
C LEU A 408 6.56 -21.58 11.85
N LYS A 409 7.86 -21.86 11.89
CA LYS A 409 8.53 -22.37 13.11
C LYS A 409 8.67 -21.22 14.10
N THR A 410 7.85 -21.22 15.13
CA THR A 410 8.08 -20.37 16.33
C THR A 410 9.26 -20.97 17.09
N ASN A 411 10.31 -20.17 17.33
CA ASN A 411 11.37 -20.56 18.25
C ASN A 411 10.89 -20.53 19.70
#